data_AF-A0A090WFE7-F1
#
_entry.id   AF-A0A090WFE7-F1
#
_cell.length_a   1.000
_cell.length_b   1.000
_cell.length_c   1.000
_cell.angle_alpha   90.00
_cell.angle_beta   90.00
_cell.angle_gamma   90.00
#
_symmetry.space_group_name_H-M   'P 1'
#
loop_
_entity.id
_entity.type
_entity.pdbx_description
1 polymer ?
#
loop_
_entity_poly.entity_id
_entity_poly.type
_entity_poly.pdbx_seq_one_letter_code
_entity_poly.pdbx_strand_id
1 'polypeptide(L)'
;MSMKHFIYDYLVETGMTAVYAKYLNMLILLVALLVIAFLVDYIIKKIFIKLFTQFTVKTKTNFDNFLVSNKVPQNIAHIIPLIFGLEFIPIVFQDFPYFENMVEKGFKVFAIILTLWIVRSLLNALKDYFKTLPRLRDKPIDSYIQVFMIFAWALDYYLRLLL
;
A
#
# COMPACT_ATOMS: atom_id res chain seq x y z
N MET A 1 24.89 4.07 20.14
CA MET A 1 23.72 3.18 20.03
C MET A 1 22.86 3.62 18.86
N SER A 2 22.83 2.84 17.78
CA SER A 2 21.82 3.03 16.71
C SER A 2 20.50 2.47 17.22
N MET A 3 19.35 3.12 16.98
CA MET A 3 18.03 2.58 17.35
C MET A 3 17.81 1.15 16.85
N LYS A 4 18.46 0.79 15.74
CA LYS A 4 18.35 -0.52 15.11
C LYS A 4 19.15 -1.63 15.83
N HIS A 5 20.17 -1.28 16.62
CA HIS A 5 21.01 -2.23 17.36
C HIS A 5 20.77 -2.19 18.87
N PHE A 6 19.81 -1.42 19.37
CA PHE A 6 19.59 -1.29 20.81
C PHE A 6 19.36 -2.65 21.51
N ILE A 7 18.54 -3.52 20.92
CA ILE A 7 18.28 -4.86 21.47
C ILE A 7 19.50 -5.77 21.28
N TYR A 8 20.19 -5.67 20.15
CA TYR A 8 21.44 -6.40 19.91
C TYR A 8 22.51 -6.07 20.95
N ASP A 9 22.77 -4.78 21.19
CA ASP A 9 23.79 -4.29 22.12
C ASP A 9 23.48 -4.79 23.54
N TYR A 10 22.22 -4.70 23.99
CA TYR A 10 21.77 -5.23 25.28
C TYR A 10 21.99 -6.76 25.41
N LEU A 11 21.65 -7.52 24.37
CA LEU A 11 21.80 -8.99 24.40
C LEU A 11 23.27 -9.40 24.49
N VAL A 12 24.15 -8.73 23.73
CA VAL A 12 25.59 -9.00 23.78
C VAL A 12 26.18 -8.63 25.14
N GLU A 13 25.77 -7.51 25.74
CA GLU A 13 26.18 -7.11 27.10
C GLU A 13 25.79 -8.15 28.16
N THR A 14 24.65 -8.84 27.99
CA THR A 14 24.22 -9.94 28.88
C THR A 14 24.94 -11.28 28.65
N GLY A 15 25.93 -11.33 27.75
CA GLY A 15 26.76 -12.50 27.49
C GLY A 15 26.27 -13.40 26.34
N MET A 16 25.30 -12.96 25.55
CA MET A 16 24.82 -13.69 24.37
C MET A 16 25.84 -13.61 23.22
N THR A 17 25.98 -14.69 22.44
CA THR A 17 26.84 -14.63 21.25
C THR A 17 26.24 -13.69 20.20
N ALA A 18 27.11 -13.00 19.46
CA ALA A 18 26.70 -12.05 18.43
C ALA A 18 25.76 -12.65 17.37
N VAL A 19 25.88 -13.95 17.09
CA VAL A 19 25.01 -14.64 16.14
C VAL A 19 23.58 -14.71 16.68
N TYR A 20 23.38 -15.21 17.90
CA TYR A 20 22.03 -15.30 18.48
C TYR A 20 21.42 -13.90 18.71
N ALA A 21 22.23 -12.93 19.13
CA ALA A 21 21.78 -11.55 19.32
C ALA A 21 21.22 -10.94 18.03
N LYS A 22 21.84 -11.20 16.86
CA LYS A 22 21.34 -10.70 15.56
C LYS A 22 19.98 -11.28 15.18
N TYR A 23 19.82 -12.60 15.26
CA TYR A 23 18.56 -13.25 14.94
C TYR A 23 17.43 -12.83 15.88
N LEU A 24 17.72 -12.70 17.17
CA LEU A 24 16.73 -12.29 18.16
C LEU A 24 16.33 -10.81 18.00
N ASN A 25 17.29 -9.92 17.73
CA ASN A 25 17.02 -8.52 17.39
C ASN A 25 16.07 -8.41 16.20
N MET A 26 16.38 -9.10 15.09
CA MET A 26 15.53 -9.10 13.89
C MET A 26 14.13 -9.64 14.20
N LEU A 27 14.01 -10.76 14.93
CA LEU A 27 12.72 -11.36 15.25
C LEU A 27 11.85 -10.44 16.12
N ILE A 28 12.44 -9.79 17.13
CA ILE A 28 11.73 -8.83 17.98
C ILE A 28 11.26 -7.62 17.16
N LEU A 29 12.13 -7.07 16.32
CA LEU A 29 11.78 -5.94 15.44
C LEU A 29 10.69 -6.33 14.43
N LEU A 30 10.74 -7.54 13.89
CA LEU A 30 9.73 -8.06 12.96
C LEU A 30 8.35 -8.21 13.65
N VAL A 31 8.31 -8.79 14.84
CA VAL A 31 7.05 -8.92 15.60
C VAL A 31 6.49 -7.54 15.94
N ALA A 32 7.33 -6.61 16.38
CA ALA A 32 6.92 -5.24 16.65
C ALA A 32 6.37 -4.56 15.38
N LEU A 33 7.04 -4.71 14.24
CA LEU A 33 6.60 -4.18 12.95
C LEU A 33 5.22 -4.74 12.56
N LEU A 34 5.01 -6.06 12.68
CA LEU A 34 3.73 -6.69 12.33
C LEU A 34 2.58 -6.19 13.21
N VAL A 35 2.82 -6.04 14.52
CA VAL A 35 1.82 -5.49 15.44
C VAL A 35 1.46 -4.05 15.07
N ILE A 36 2.46 -3.19 14.83
CA ILE A 36 2.22 -1.80 14.47
C ILE A 36 1.55 -1.69 13.09
N ALA A 37 2.01 -2.45 12.11
CA ALA A 37 1.43 -2.47 10.77
C ALA A 37 -0.05 -2.90 10.79
N PHE A 38 -0.39 -3.90 11.60
CA PHE A 38 -1.77 -4.32 11.81
C PHE A 38 -2.62 -3.21 12.44
N LEU A 39 -2.10 -2.53 13.46
CA LEU A 39 -2.79 -1.39 14.08
C LEU A 39 -2.99 -0.24 13.09
N VAL A 40 -1.97 0.09 12.29
CA VAL A 40 -2.03 1.11 11.25
C VAL A 40 -3.10 0.75 10.21
N ASP A 41 -3.08 -0.47 9.67
CA ASP A 41 -4.09 -0.94 8.70
C ASP A 41 -5.50 -0.86 9.29
N TYR A 42 -5.69 -1.31 10.53
CA TYR A 42 -6.98 -1.25 11.22
C TYR A 42 -7.48 0.18 11.40
N ILE A 43 -6.62 1.09 11.88
CA ILE A 43 -6.96 2.50 12.10
C ILE A 43 -7.28 3.18 10.77
N ILE A 44 -6.44 2.99 9.76
CA ILE A 44 -6.58 3.62 8.44
C ILE A 44 -7.88 3.17 7.77
N LYS A 45 -8.20 1.87 7.77
CA LYS A 45 -9.49 1.37 7.25
C LYS A 45 -10.67 2.03 7.95
N LYS A 46 -10.63 2.15 9.28
CA LYS A 46 -11.70 2.78 10.06
C LYS A 46 -11.85 4.27 9.74
N ILE A 47 -10.75 4.99 9.60
CA ILE A 47 -10.74 6.42 9.23
C ILE A 47 -11.29 6.59 7.80
N PHE A 48 -10.78 5.84 6.82
CA PHE A 48 -11.20 5.97 5.43
C PHE A 48 -12.69 5.67 5.25
N ILE A 49 -13.21 4.58 5.84
CA ILE A 49 -14.65 4.27 5.77
C ILE A 49 -15.47 5.40 6.39
N LYS A 50 -15.09 5.88 7.58
CA LYS A 50 -15.82 6.95 8.27
C LYS A 50 -15.80 8.27 7.49
N LEU A 51 -14.64 8.68 6.97
CA LEU A 51 -14.53 9.89 6.16
C LEU A 51 -15.42 9.79 4.92
N PHE A 52 -15.35 8.70 4.16
CA PHE A 52 -16.15 8.56 2.95
C PHE A 52 -17.66 8.52 3.22
N THR A 53 -18.10 7.84 4.28
CA THR A 53 -19.53 7.87 4.68
C THR A 53 -20.02 9.23 5.17
N GLN A 54 -19.13 10.11 5.64
CA GLN A 54 -19.50 11.48 6.05
C GLN A 54 -19.46 12.46 4.87
N PHE A 55 -18.57 12.24 3.90
CA PHE A 55 -18.49 13.05 2.69
C PHE A 55 -19.71 12.84 1.78
N THR A 56 -20.24 11.62 1.70
CA THR A 56 -21.44 11.31 0.88
C THR A 56 -22.70 12.04 1.32
N VAL A 57 -22.78 12.48 2.59
CA VAL A 57 -23.94 13.24 3.11
C VAL A 57 -23.84 14.73 2.75
N LYS A 58 -22.66 15.24 2.38
CA LYS A 58 -22.41 16.68 2.21
C LYS A 58 -22.32 17.14 0.75
N THR A 59 -22.06 16.25 -0.20
CA THR A 59 -21.89 16.61 -1.61
C THR A 59 -23.24 16.72 -2.34
N LYS A 60 -23.37 17.73 -3.22
CA LYS A 60 -24.55 17.87 -4.11
C LYS A 60 -24.49 16.92 -5.31
N THR A 61 -23.31 16.40 -5.64
CA THR A 61 -23.09 15.45 -6.73
C THR A 61 -23.08 14.03 -6.17
N ASN A 62 -23.52 13.04 -6.93
CA ASN A 62 -23.48 11.63 -6.54
C ASN A 62 -22.13 10.95 -6.84
N PHE A 63 -21.06 11.71 -7.08
CA PHE A 63 -19.76 11.16 -7.54
C PHE A 63 -19.07 10.31 -6.47
N ASP A 64 -19.16 10.74 -5.23
CA ASP A 64 -18.69 10.04 -4.03
C ASP A 64 -19.29 8.62 -3.90
N ASN A 65 -20.59 8.45 -4.21
CA ASN A 65 -21.21 7.12 -4.25
C ASN A 65 -20.53 6.20 -5.29
N PHE A 66 -20.13 6.74 -6.44
CA PHE A 66 -19.39 5.98 -7.46
C PHE A 66 -17.95 5.67 -7.03
N LEU A 67 -17.29 6.56 -6.28
CA LEU A 67 -15.97 6.27 -5.70
C LEU A 67 -16.03 5.10 -4.70
N VAL A 68 -17.04 5.10 -3.83
CA VAL A 68 -17.24 4.05 -2.83
C VAL A 68 -17.63 2.73 -3.48
N SER A 69 -18.57 2.73 -4.44
CA SER A 69 -19.01 1.51 -5.13
C SER A 69 -17.87 0.85 -5.91
N ASN A 70 -16.95 1.65 -6.46
CA ASN A 70 -15.77 1.17 -7.16
C ASN A 70 -14.56 0.91 -6.25
N LYS A 71 -14.72 0.98 -4.93
CA LYS A 71 -13.70 0.68 -3.91
C LYS A 71 -12.44 1.56 -3.97
N VAL A 72 -12.54 2.77 -4.51
CA VAL A 72 -11.41 3.72 -4.57
C VAL A 72 -10.85 4.02 -3.17
N PRO A 73 -11.67 4.34 -2.15
CA PRO A 73 -11.19 4.60 -0.80
C PRO A 73 -10.42 3.44 -0.19
N GLN A 74 -10.93 2.22 -0.39
CA GLN A 74 -10.36 1.01 0.16
C GLN A 74 -9.01 0.71 -0.50
N ASN A 75 -8.89 0.88 -1.81
CA ASN A 75 -7.62 0.72 -2.50
C ASN A 75 -6.58 1.77 -2.06
N ILE A 76 -6.98 3.03 -1.87
CA ILE A 76 -6.09 4.09 -1.38
C ILE A 76 -5.65 3.83 0.06
N ALA A 77 -6.54 3.31 0.91
CA ALA A 77 -6.23 3.00 2.31
C ALA A 77 -5.04 2.04 2.46
N HIS A 78 -4.83 1.14 1.50
CA HIS A 78 -3.69 0.21 1.49
C HIS A 78 -2.33 0.85 1.19
N ILE A 79 -2.29 2.12 0.74
CA ILE A 79 -1.02 2.84 0.53
C ILE A 79 -0.29 3.02 1.87
N ILE A 80 -1.02 3.35 2.93
CA ILE A 80 -0.38 3.68 4.21
C ILE A 80 0.35 2.47 4.82
N PRO A 81 -0.26 1.28 4.97
CA PRO A 81 0.46 0.09 5.44
C PRO A 81 1.65 -0.29 4.56
N LEU A 82 1.56 -0.08 3.24
CA LEU A 82 2.62 -0.38 2.29
C LEU A 82 3.84 0.54 2.47
N ILE A 83 3.61 1.86 2.54
CA ILE A 83 4.68 2.84 2.80
C ILE A 83 5.31 2.56 4.17
N PHE A 84 4.47 2.28 5.17
CA PHE A 84 4.93 1.91 6.49
C PHE A 84 5.83 0.66 6.46
N GLY A 85 5.45 -0.38 5.70
CA GLY A 85 6.33 -1.55 5.53
C GLY A 85 7.67 -1.20 4.87
N LEU A 86 7.65 -0.45 3.77
CA LEU A 86 8.87 -0.03 3.05
C LEU A 86 9.86 0.74 3.93
N GLU A 87 9.37 1.63 4.78
CA GLU A 87 10.22 2.44 5.67
C GLU A 87 10.90 1.60 6.76
N PHE A 88 10.25 0.53 7.23
CA PHE A 88 10.73 -0.27 8.37
C PHE A 88 11.47 -1.56 7.97
N ILE A 89 11.37 -2.03 6.72
CA ILE A 89 12.21 -3.13 6.19
C ILE A 89 13.71 -2.94 6.49
N PRO A 90 14.35 -1.79 6.18
CA PRO A 90 15.79 -1.60 6.44
C PRO A 90 16.12 -1.46 7.93
N ILE A 91 15.12 -1.37 8.81
CA ILE A 91 15.28 -1.36 10.26
C ILE A 91 15.30 -2.81 10.76
N VAL A 92 14.33 -3.62 10.32
CA VAL A 92 14.17 -5.01 10.75
C VAL A 92 15.29 -5.91 10.22
N PHE A 93 15.69 -5.72 8.96
CA PHE A 93 16.57 -6.65 8.25
C PHE A 93 18.00 -6.15 8.04
N GLN A 94 18.44 -5.13 8.78
CA GLN A 94 19.77 -4.51 8.61
C GLN A 94 20.95 -5.50 8.62
N ASP A 95 20.84 -6.59 9.41
CA ASP A 95 21.88 -7.61 9.57
C ASP A 95 21.77 -8.71 8.51
N PHE A 96 20.73 -8.64 7.66
CA PHE A 96 20.32 -9.63 6.67
C PHE A 96 20.10 -8.98 5.29
N PRO A 97 21.14 -8.36 4.68
CA PRO A 97 20.99 -7.50 3.49
C PRO A 97 20.42 -8.22 2.26
N TYR A 98 20.69 -9.52 2.09
CA TYR A 98 20.08 -10.31 1.02
C TYR A 98 18.57 -10.46 1.20
N PHE A 99 18.13 -10.74 2.44
CA PHE A 99 16.71 -10.89 2.75
C PHE A 99 15.99 -9.55 2.76
N GLU A 100 16.63 -8.49 3.28
CA GLU A 100 16.17 -7.10 3.20
C GLU A 100 15.82 -6.74 1.75
N ASN A 101 16.77 -6.92 0.83
CA ASN A 101 16.60 -6.60 -0.58
C ASN A 101 15.46 -7.41 -1.22
N MET A 102 15.36 -8.71 -0.93
CA MET A 102 14.29 -9.55 -1.45
C MET A 102 12.90 -9.08 -0.97
N VAL A 103 12.76 -8.74 0.32
CA VAL A 103 11.50 -8.24 0.89
C VAL A 103 11.18 -6.85 0.36
N GLU A 104 12.16 -5.95 0.27
CA GLU A 104 11.99 -4.60 -0.28
C GLU A 104 11.49 -4.64 -1.73
N LYS A 105 12.10 -5.48 -2.58
CA LYS A 105 11.64 -5.70 -3.96
C LYS A 105 10.21 -6.22 -4.00
N GLY A 106 9.86 -7.17 -3.14
CA GLY A 106 8.50 -7.68 -3.01
C GLY A 106 7.47 -6.57 -2.70
N PHE A 107 7.79 -5.68 -1.75
CA PHE A 107 6.96 -4.54 -1.42
C PHE A 107 6.87 -3.52 -2.56
N LYS A 108 7.98 -3.24 -3.26
CA LYS A 108 7.97 -2.36 -4.44
C LYS A 108 7.10 -2.92 -5.56
N VAL A 109 7.19 -4.23 -5.85
CA VAL A 109 6.30 -4.88 -6.82
C VAL A 109 4.84 -4.74 -6.37
N PHE A 110 4.54 -5.00 -5.10
CA PHE A 110 3.20 -4.81 -4.54
C PHE A 110 2.69 -3.37 -4.70
N ALA A 111 3.56 -2.38 -4.52
CA ALA A 111 3.25 -0.96 -4.71
C ALA A 111 2.79 -0.64 -6.14
N ILE A 112 3.45 -1.22 -7.15
CA ILE A 112 3.07 -1.02 -8.55
C ILE A 112 1.69 -1.65 -8.81
N ILE A 113 1.44 -2.87 -8.32
CA ILE A 113 0.11 -3.52 -8.45
C ILE A 113 -0.98 -2.67 -7.81
N LEU A 114 -0.72 -2.20 -6.59
CA LEU A 114 -1.68 -1.40 -5.83
C LEU A 114 -2.01 -0.11 -6.57
N THR A 115 -1.00 0.53 -7.17
CA THR A 115 -1.19 1.71 -8.01
C THR A 115 -2.12 1.42 -9.18
N LEU A 116 -1.93 0.30 -9.88
CA LEU A 116 -2.85 -0.11 -10.95
C LEU A 116 -4.27 -0.34 -10.46
N TRP A 117 -4.45 -0.97 -9.29
CA TRP A 117 -5.77 -1.20 -8.71
C TRP A 117 -6.47 0.12 -8.37
N ILE A 118 -5.74 1.09 -7.81
CA ILE A 118 -6.26 2.43 -7.53
C ILE A 118 -6.68 3.12 -8.83
N VAL A 119 -5.79 3.19 -9.82
CA VAL A 119 -6.07 3.84 -11.10
C VAL A 119 -7.29 3.19 -11.78
N ARG A 120 -7.35 1.87 -11.83
CA ARG A 120 -8.49 1.14 -12.38
C ARG A 120 -9.79 1.46 -11.65
N SER A 121 -9.79 1.45 -10.32
CA SER A 121 -10.98 1.79 -9.52
C SER A 121 -11.45 3.22 -9.78
N LEU A 122 -10.51 4.17 -9.88
CA LEU A 122 -10.83 5.57 -10.14
C LEU A 122 -11.41 5.77 -11.54
N LEU A 123 -10.82 5.14 -12.56
CA LEU A 123 -11.33 5.21 -13.93
C LEU A 123 -12.74 4.62 -14.04
N ASN A 124 -13.02 3.52 -13.35
CA ASN A 124 -14.38 2.95 -13.32
C ASN A 124 -15.37 3.87 -12.60
N ALA A 125 -14.98 4.50 -11.48
CA ALA A 125 -15.82 5.48 -10.81
C ALA A 125 -16.16 6.68 -11.72
N LEU A 126 -15.16 7.21 -12.43
CA LEU A 126 -15.34 8.29 -13.41
C LEU A 126 -16.26 7.87 -14.55
N LYS A 127 -16.08 6.65 -15.06
CA LYS A 127 -16.94 6.09 -16.10
C LYS A 127 -18.40 6.05 -15.68
N ASP A 128 -18.67 5.48 -14.53
CA ASP A 128 -20.04 5.29 -14.04
C ASP A 128 -20.71 6.65 -13.80
N TYR A 129 -19.95 7.61 -13.28
CA TYR A 129 -20.41 9.00 -13.14
C TYR A 129 -20.68 9.67 -14.48
N PHE A 130 -19.79 9.56 -15.46
CA PHE A 130 -19.97 10.15 -16.79
C PHE A 130 -21.18 9.57 -17.53
N LYS A 131 -21.54 8.31 -17.28
CA LYS A 131 -22.78 7.72 -17.82
C LYS A 131 -24.06 8.39 -17.30
N THR A 132 -24.00 9.09 -16.16
CA THR A 132 -25.14 9.87 -15.65
C THR A 132 -25.30 11.24 -16.33
N LEU A 133 -24.27 11.71 -17.05
CA LEU A 133 -24.28 13.02 -17.70
C LEU A 133 -24.84 12.90 -19.12
N PRO A 134 -25.95 13.58 -19.48
CA PRO A 134 -26.60 13.44 -20.78
C PRO A 134 -25.65 13.65 -21.99
N ARG A 135 -24.66 14.54 -21.86
CA ARG A 135 -23.67 14.83 -22.91
C ARG A 135 -22.63 13.72 -23.11
N LEU A 136 -22.37 12.91 -22.09
CA LEU A 136 -21.29 11.92 -22.07
C LEU A 136 -21.79 10.48 -22.05
N ARG A 137 -23.09 10.26 -21.82
CA ARG A 137 -23.71 8.94 -21.70
C ARG A 137 -23.44 8.03 -22.89
N ASP A 138 -23.53 8.57 -24.11
CA ASP A 138 -23.42 7.78 -25.34
C ASP A 138 -21.97 7.74 -25.87
N LYS A 139 -21.00 8.27 -25.11
CA LYS A 139 -19.59 8.22 -25.47
C LYS A 139 -18.97 6.88 -25.04
N PRO A 140 -18.06 6.30 -25.84
CA PRO A 140 -17.47 4.99 -25.57
C PRO A 140 -16.34 5.06 -24.52
N ILE A 141 -16.66 5.52 -23.31
CA ILE A 141 -15.70 5.73 -22.22
C ILE A 141 -15.08 4.39 -21.78
N ASP A 142 -15.85 3.29 -21.83
CA ASP A 142 -15.36 1.93 -21.60
C ASP A 142 -14.15 1.61 -22.50
N SER A 143 -14.24 1.93 -23.80
CA SER A 143 -13.17 1.68 -24.76
C SER A 143 -11.93 2.53 -24.48
N TYR A 144 -12.09 3.80 -24.08
CA TYR A 144 -10.96 4.66 -23.72
C TYR A 144 -10.23 4.15 -22.47
N ILE A 145 -10.98 3.71 -21.45
CA ILE A 145 -10.40 3.12 -20.24
C ILE A 145 -9.67 1.82 -20.58
N GLN A 146 -10.25 0.98 -21.45
CA GLN A 146 -9.61 -0.27 -21.86
C GLN A 146 -8.25 -0.01 -22.54
N VAL A 147 -8.20 0.94 -23.49
CA VAL A 147 -6.96 1.30 -24.17
C VAL A 147 -5.93 1.82 -23.18
N PHE A 148 -6.32 2.72 -22.28
CA PHE A 148 -5.44 3.21 -21.22
C PHE A 148 -4.90 2.08 -20.33
N MET A 149 -5.77 1.13 -19.95
CA MET A 149 -5.38 0.00 -19.10
C MET A 149 -4.35 -0.91 -19.79
N ILE A 150 -4.39 -1.09 -21.12
CA ILE A 150 -3.37 -1.87 -21.84
C ILE A 150 -1.99 -1.23 -21.65
N PHE A 151 -1.88 0.09 -21.84
CA PHE A 151 -0.63 0.81 -21.61
C PHE A 151 -0.19 0.75 -20.14
N ALA A 152 -1.13 0.88 -19.20
CA ALA A 152 -0.83 0.79 -17.77
C ALA A 152 -0.29 -0.60 -17.39
N TRP A 153 -0.87 -1.69 -17.91
CA TRP A 153 -0.38 -3.05 -17.70
C TRP A 153 1.00 -3.29 -18.32
N ALA A 154 1.24 -2.77 -19.53
CA ALA A 154 2.54 -2.87 -20.17
C ALA A 154 3.62 -2.13 -19.36
N LEU A 155 3.31 -0.93 -18.86
CA LEU A 155 4.19 -0.16 -18.00
C LEU A 155 4.46 -0.88 -16.67
N ASP A 156 3.43 -1.41 -16.01
CA ASP A 156 3.56 -2.20 -14.77
C ASP A 156 4.46 -3.42 -14.97
N TYR A 157 4.25 -4.18 -16.05
CA TYR A 157 5.09 -5.32 -16.38
C TYR A 157 6.55 -4.91 -16.58
N TYR A 158 6.80 -3.84 -17.33
CA TYR A 158 8.15 -3.31 -17.54
C TYR A 158 8.81 -2.85 -16.23
N LEU A 159 8.09 -2.11 -15.38
CA LEU A 159 8.60 -1.64 -14.10
C LEU A 159 8.95 -2.80 -13.14
N ARG A 160 8.18 -3.89 -13.16
CA ARG A 160 8.50 -5.08 -12.37
C ARG A 160 9.74 -5.82 -12.83
N LEU A 161 10.05 -5.80 -14.13
CA LEU A 161 11.28 -6.38 -14.66
C LEU A 161 12.52 -5.56 -14.28
N LEU A 162 12.36 -4.27 -13.99
CA LEU A 162 13.44 -3.38 -13.57
C LEU A 162 13.78 -3.49 -12.07
N LEU A 163 12.86 -4.04 -11.26
CA LEU A 163 13.03 -4.23 -9.82
C LEU A 163 13.70 -5.56 -9.52
#